data_AF-A0A932KQH2-F1
#
_entry.id   AF-A0A932KQH2-F1
#
_cell.length_a   1.000
_cell.length_b   1.000
_cell.length_c   1.000
_cell.angle_alpha   90.00
_cell.angle_beta   90.00
_cell.angle_gamma   90.00
#
_symmetry.space_group_name_H-M   'P 1'
#
loop_
_entity.id
_entity.type
_entity.pdbx_description
1 polymer ?
#
loop_
_entity_poly.entity_id
_entity_poly.type
_entity_poly.pdbx_seq_one_letter_code
_entity_poly.pdbx_strand_id
1 'polypeptide(L)'
;MLLIEESLQSLGRFKSQSLADFESSRDNFRIASFDLHQFLEAVMDIGSHVLSRIPGVRPERYKDIARLLGEHGIVPRECADGPLLKMAGYRNRMVHFDDEISIRELHGIIQNDLSDLETFSRHAKLLLAQTL
;
A
#
# COMPACT_ATOMS: atom_id res chain seq x y z
N MET A 1 5.16 5.29 -10.88
CA MET A 1 5.06 6.52 -10.06
C MET A 1 3.72 7.20 -10.27
N LEU A 2 3.31 7.45 -11.53
CA LEU A 2 2.00 8.01 -11.87
C LEU A 2 0.84 7.27 -11.16
N LEU A 3 0.81 5.94 -11.25
CA LEU A 3 -0.24 5.10 -10.64
C LEU A 3 -0.37 5.30 -9.12
N ILE A 4 0.75 5.35 -8.39
CA ILE A 4 0.77 5.54 -6.94
C ILE A 4 0.19 6.91 -6.56
N GLU A 5 0.55 7.94 -7.32
CA GLU A 5 0.09 9.31 -7.10
C GLU A 5 -1.40 9.45 -7.43
N GLU A 6 -1.86 8.87 -8.53
CA GLU A 6 -3.26 8.84 -8.95
C GLU A 6 -4.12 8.09 -7.91
N SER A 7 -3.68 6.92 -7.45
CA SER A 7 -4.38 6.18 -6.41
C SER A 7 -4.46 6.96 -5.10
N LEU A 8 -3.35 7.58 -4.64
CA LEU A 8 -3.37 8.41 -3.42
C LEU A 8 -4.28 9.63 -3.56
N GLN A 9 -4.24 10.30 -4.71
CA GLN A 9 -5.12 11.44 -4.99
C GLN A 9 -6.59 11.02 -4.96
N SER A 10 -6.92 9.88 -5.57
CA SER A 10 -8.27 9.35 -5.58
C SER A 10 -8.74 8.98 -4.17
N LEU A 11 -7.92 8.25 -3.39
CA LEU A 11 -8.20 7.90 -2.00
C LEU A 11 -8.37 9.15 -1.11
N GLY A 12 -7.56 10.18 -1.36
CA GLY A 12 -7.63 11.46 -0.65
C GLY A 12 -8.97 12.18 -0.78
N ARG A 13 -9.72 11.96 -1.88
CA ARG A 13 -11.07 12.53 -2.07
C ARG A 13 -12.09 12.00 -1.04
N PHE A 14 -11.86 10.80 -0.51
CA PHE A 14 -12.72 10.18 0.50
C PHE A 14 -12.30 10.56 1.93
N LYS A 15 -11.12 11.17 2.12
CA LYS A 15 -10.60 11.55 3.45
C LYS A 15 -11.49 12.56 4.16
N SER A 16 -12.11 13.49 3.44
CA SER A 16 -13.03 14.48 4.01
C SER A 16 -14.47 13.99 4.15
N GLN A 17 -14.80 12.79 3.67
CA GLN A 17 -16.16 12.26 3.71
C GLN A 17 -16.45 11.56 5.04
N SER A 18 -17.66 11.79 5.58
CA SER A 18 -18.16 10.99 6.69
C SER A 18 -18.41 9.54 6.25
N LEU A 19 -18.55 8.61 7.19
CA LEU A 19 -18.90 7.24 6.86
C LEU A 19 -20.25 7.16 6.11
N ALA A 20 -21.23 7.96 6.53
CA ALA A 20 -22.55 8.00 5.90
C ALA A 20 -22.47 8.49 4.44
N ASP A 21 -21.66 9.51 4.17
CA ASP A 21 -21.44 10.00 2.80
C ASP A 21 -20.72 8.95 1.94
N PHE A 22 -19.74 8.27 2.52
CA PHE A 22 -19.02 7.20 1.83
C PHE A 22 -19.94 6.01 1.49
N GLU A 23 -20.80 5.61 2.43
CA GLU A 23 -21.79 4.54 2.28
C GLU A 23 -22.94 4.90 1.31
N SER A 24 -23.19 6.19 1.07
CA SER A 24 -24.28 6.66 0.20
C SER A 24 -24.14 6.23 -1.27
N SER A 25 -22.93 5.83 -1.70
CA SER A 25 -22.66 5.34 -3.05
C SER A 25 -21.81 4.08 -3.01
N ARG A 26 -22.32 3.00 -3.62
CA ARG A 26 -21.55 1.75 -3.81
C ARG A 26 -20.29 1.97 -4.64
N ASP A 27 -20.28 3.00 -5.50
CA ASP A 27 -19.12 3.30 -6.33
C ASP A 27 -17.97 3.89 -5.51
N ASN A 28 -18.23 4.61 -4.40
CA ASN A 28 -17.17 5.06 -3.50
C ASN A 28 -16.37 3.88 -2.97
N PHE A 29 -17.07 2.83 -2.53
CA PHE A 29 -16.43 1.59 -2.07
C PHE A 29 -15.64 0.91 -3.19
N ARG A 30 -16.20 0.81 -4.40
CA ARG A 30 -15.52 0.17 -5.55
C ARG A 30 -14.26 0.92 -5.96
N ILE A 31 -14.36 2.24 -6.10
CA ILE A 31 -13.24 3.12 -6.48
C ILE A 31 -12.16 3.03 -5.41
N ALA A 32 -12.51 3.23 -4.13
CA ALA A 32 -11.55 3.13 -3.04
C ALA A 32 -10.88 1.76 -2.95
N SER A 33 -11.62 0.67 -3.19
CA SER A 33 -11.07 -0.69 -3.14
C SER A 33 -10.07 -0.89 -4.27
N PHE A 34 -10.44 -0.46 -5.48
CA PHE A 34 -9.57 -0.55 -6.65
C PHE A 34 -8.29 0.28 -6.47
N ASP A 35 -8.43 1.54 -6.04
CA ASP A 35 -7.29 2.45 -5.88
C ASP A 35 -6.37 2.02 -4.73
N LEU A 36 -6.91 1.54 -3.61
CA LEU A 36 -6.09 0.99 -2.54
C LEU A 36 -5.35 -0.27 -3.00
N HIS A 37 -6.01 -1.17 -3.72
CA HIS A 37 -5.37 -2.36 -4.26
C HIS A 37 -4.21 -2.00 -5.21
N GLN A 38 -4.45 -1.09 -6.16
CA GLN A 38 -3.43 -0.62 -7.09
C GLN A 38 -2.24 0.04 -6.38
N PHE A 39 -2.52 0.88 -5.39
CA PHE A 39 -1.47 1.50 -4.57
C PHE A 39 -0.61 0.44 -3.90
N LEU A 40 -1.23 -0.52 -3.20
CA LEU A 40 -0.53 -1.56 -2.47
C LEU A 40 0.29 -2.46 -3.39
N GLU A 41 -0.24 -2.79 -4.57
CA GLU A 41 0.48 -3.59 -5.56
C GLU A 41 1.73 -2.86 -6.06
N ALA A 42 1.57 -1.61 -6.51
CA ALA A 42 2.69 -0.83 -7.01
C ALA A 42 3.80 -0.63 -5.96
N VAL A 43 3.41 -0.48 -4.69
CA VAL A 43 4.33 -0.42 -3.55
C VAL A 43 5.15 -1.70 -3.40
N MET A 44 4.48 -2.85 -3.50
CA MET A 44 5.13 -4.16 -3.37
C MET A 44 6.00 -4.48 -4.58
N ASP A 45 5.58 -4.12 -5.78
CA ASP A 45 6.36 -4.28 -7.01
C ASP A 45 7.65 -3.48 -6.97
N ILE A 46 7.60 -2.23 -6.48
CA ILE A 46 8.81 -1.41 -6.28
C ILE A 46 9.74 -2.08 -5.29
N GLY A 47 9.22 -2.56 -4.15
CA GLY A 47 10.01 -3.27 -3.16
C GLY A 47 10.69 -4.52 -3.74
N SER A 48 9.93 -5.35 -4.45
CA SER A 48 10.41 -6.55 -5.13
C SER A 48 11.49 -6.22 -6.17
N HIS A 49 11.26 -5.19 -6.99
CA HIS A 49 12.22 -4.71 -7.98
C HIS A 49 13.54 -4.26 -7.36
N VAL A 50 13.50 -3.54 -6.25
CA VAL A 50 14.72 -3.14 -5.52
C VAL A 50 15.45 -4.37 -4.98
N LEU A 51 14.74 -5.29 -4.33
CA LEU A 51 15.33 -6.51 -3.76
C LEU A 51 15.94 -7.43 -4.83
N SER A 52 15.37 -7.47 -6.03
CA SER A 52 15.86 -8.29 -7.16
C SER A 52 17.30 -7.96 -7.58
N ARG A 53 17.80 -6.78 -7.21
CA ARG A 53 19.18 -6.35 -7.49
C ARG A 53 20.19 -6.91 -6.50
N ILE A 54 19.75 -7.51 -5.39
CA ILE A 54 20.62 -8.10 -4.39
C ILE A 54 20.83 -9.59 -4.73
N PRO A 55 22.08 -10.04 -4.98
CA PRO A 55 22.35 -11.44 -5.32
C PRO A 55 21.83 -12.40 -4.25
N GLY A 56 21.03 -13.38 -4.69
CA GLY A 56 20.48 -14.42 -3.81
C GLY A 56 19.22 -14.02 -3.03
N VAL A 57 18.77 -12.77 -3.09
CA VAL A 57 17.54 -12.33 -2.43
C VAL A 57 16.34 -12.56 -3.32
N ARG A 58 15.37 -13.34 -2.84
CA ARG A 58 14.11 -13.61 -3.53
C ARG A 58 12.95 -13.62 -2.54
N PRO A 59 12.11 -12.57 -2.48
CA PRO A 59 10.89 -12.63 -1.68
C PRO A 59 9.93 -13.66 -2.26
N GLU A 60 9.42 -14.57 -1.44
CA GLU A 60 8.40 -15.55 -1.84
C GLU A 60 6.97 -15.05 -1.62
N ARG A 61 6.79 -14.15 -0.64
CA ARG A 61 5.50 -13.56 -0.28
C ARG A 61 5.63 -12.05 -0.12
N TYR A 62 4.51 -11.35 -0.22
CA TYR A 62 4.46 -9.89 0.00
C TYR A 62 5.05 -9.45 1.35
N LYS A 63 4.79 -10.20 2.42
CA LYS A 63 5.38 -9.90 3.74
C LYS A 63 6.90 -10.08 3.77
N ASP A 64 7.45 -10.96 2.93
CA ASP A 64 8.89 -11.11 2.79
C ASP A 64 9.52 -9.89 2.12
N ILE A 65 8.81 -9.20 1.22
CA ILE A 65 9.26 -7.93 0.63
C ILE A 65 9.49 -6.89 1.74
N ALA A 66 8.49 -6.66 2.60
CA ALA A 66 8.58 -5.72 3.71
C ALA A 66 9.77 -6.06 4.63
N ARG A 67 9.88 -7.31 5.06
CA ARG A 67 10.94 -7.80 5.94
C ARG A 67 12.33 -7.62 5.31
N LEU A 68 12.52 -8.07 4.07
CA LEU A 68 13.81 -8.02 3.40
C LEU A 68 14.27 -6.58 3.14
N LEU A 69 13.35 -5.65 2.83
CA LEU A 69 13.69 -4.23 2.71
C LEU A 69 14.26 -3.67 4.02
N GLY A 70 13.72 -4.08 5.17
CA GLY A 70 14.24 -3.70 6.48
C GLY A 70 15.57 -4.39 6.83
N GLU A 71 15.70 -5.69 6.53
CA GLU A 71 16.92 -6.47 6.78
C GLU A 71 18.13 -5.93 6.02
N HIS A 72 17.93 -5.49 4.77
CA HIS A 72 18.97 -4.88 3.95
C HIS A 72 19.16 -3.38 4.19
N GLY A 73 18.46 -2.78 5.16
CA GLY A 73 18.58 -1.35 5.49
C GLY A 73 18.10 -0.41 4.39
N ILE A 74 17.30 -0.91 3.44
CA ILE A 74 16.74 -0.14 2.34
C ILE A 74 15.67 0.82 2.85
N VAL A 75 14.90 0.38 3.85
CA VAL A 75 13.96 1.21 4.60
C VAL A 75 14.24 1.07 6.10
N PRO A 76 13.87 2.05 6.94
CA PRO A 76 13.98 1.92 8.38
C PRO A 76 13.22 0.69 8.89
N ARG A 77 13.76 -0.04 9.88
CA ARG A 77 13.10 -1.22 10.45
C ARG A 77 11.70 -0.92 10.98
N GLU A 78 11.49 0.24 11.59
CA GLU A 78 10.18 0.69 12.06
C GLU A 78 9.14 0.77 10.92
N CYS A 79 9.58 1.14 9.72
CA CYS A 79 8.74 1.16 8.52
C CYS A 79 8.46 -0.26 8.02
N ALA A 80 9.51 -1.10 7.94
CA ALA A 80 9.44 -2.49 7.50
C ALA A 80 8.50 -3.33 8.39
N ASP A 81 8.72 -3.31 9.70
CA ASP A 81 8.02 -4.12 10.70
C ASP A 81 6.63 -3.55 11.05
N GLY A 82 6.35 -2.30 10.69
CA GLY A 82 5.09 -1.61 10.92
C GLY A 82 4.25 -1.45 9.65
N PRO A 83 4.19 -0.24 9.07
CA PRO A 83 3.27 0.10 7.98
C PRO A 83 3.44 -0.80 6.74
N LEU A 84 4.68 -1.13 6.35
CA LEU A 84 4.90 -1.98 5.17
C LEU A 84 4.38 -3.41 5.37
N LEU A 85 4.64 -4.00 6.54
CA LEU A 85 4.15 -5.34 6.85
C LEU A 85 2.62 -5.39 6.85
N LYS A 86 1.97 -4.33 7.37
CA LYS A 86 0.51 -4.16 7.32
C LYS A 86 0.00 -4.05 5.89
N MET A 87 0.63 -3.20 5.06
CA MET A 87 0.29 -3.03 3.64
C MET A 87 0.40 -4.36 2.87
N ALA A 88 1.50 -5.09 3.06
CA ALA A 88 1.70 -6.41 2.46
C ALA A 88 0.61 -7.42 2.88
N GLY A 89 0.23 -7.40 4.17
CA GLY A 89 -0.85 -8.24 4.67
C GLY A 89 -2.20 -7.86 4.07
N TYR A 90 -2.51 -6.57 3.99
CA TYR A 90 -3.79 -6.09 3.47
C TYR A 90 -3.93 -6.35 1.97
N ARG A 91 -2.85 -6.18 1.19
CA ARG A 91 -2.81 -6.54 -0.23
C ARG A 91 -3.23 -7.99 -0.45
N ASN A 92 -2.67 -8.92 0.33
CA ASN A 92 -3.05 -10.33 0.25
C ASN A 92 -4.52 -10.55 0.59
N ARG A 93 -5.02 -9.84 1.60
CA ARG A 93 -6.44 -9.91 1.98
C ARG A 93 -7.36 -9.43 0.87
N MET A 94 -7.03 -8.33 0.20
CA MET A 94 -7.81 -7.78 -0.92
C MET A 94 -7.94 -8.70 -2.13
N VAL A 95 -7.11 -9.74 -2.23
CA VAL A 95 -7.15 -10.70 -3.34
C VAL A 95 -7.76 -12.04 -2.91
N HIS A 96 -7.50 -12.48 -1.69
CA HIS A 96 -7.89 -13.81 -1.23
C HIS A 96 -9.16 -13.83 -0.38
N PHE A 97 -9.57 -12.68 0.15
CA PHE A 97 -10.72 -12.51 1.05
C PHE A 97 -11.45 -11.20 0.72
N ASP A 98 -11.61 -10.91 -0.57
CA ASP A 98 -12.21 -9.66 -1.05
C ASP A 98 -13.70 -9.53 -0.66
N ASP A 99 -14.39 -10.66 -0.53
CA ASP A 99 -15.77 -10.76 -0.05
C ASP A 99 -15.93 -10.41 1.44
N GLU A 100 -14.85 -10.51 2.23
CA GLU A 100 -14.83 -10.16 3.65
C GLU A 100 -14.53 -8.67 3.93
N ILE A 101 -14.18 -7.89 2.90
CA ILE A 101 -13.81 -6.47 3.08
C ILE A 101 -15.06 -5.61 3.15
N SER A 102 -15.28 -5.00 4.31
CA SER A 102 -16.45 -4.14 4.53
C SER A 102 -16.21 -2.68 4.12
N ILE A 103 -17.29 -1.96 3.79
CA ILE A 103 -17.25 -0.52 3.50
C ILE A 103 -16.63 0.27 4.66
N ARG A 104 -17.03 -0.07 5.90
CA ARG A 104 -16.55 0.56 7.12
C ARG A 104 -15.06 0.31 7.35
N GLU A 105 -14.57 -0.89 7.08
CA GLU A 105 -13.14 -1.23 7.17
C GLU A 105 -12.33 -0.37 6.20
N LEU A 106 -12.75 -0.32 4.93
CA LEU A 106 -12.05 0.45 3.91
C LEU A 106 -12.07 1.96 4.20
N HIS A 107 -13.21 2.49 4.64
CA HIS A 107 -13.30 3.87 5.10
C HIS A 107 -12.37 4.12 6.28
N GLY A 108 -12.31 3.21 7.25
CA GLY A 108 -11.40 3.26 8.39
C GLY A 108 -9.93 3.37 7.98
N ILE A 109 -9.50 2.59 6.99
CA ILE A 109 -8.12 2.64 6.46
C ILE A 109 -7.84 4.02 5.84
N ILE A 110 -8.76 4.54 5.03
CA ILE A 110 -8.60 5.89 4.43
C ILE A 110 -8.52 6.95 5.54
N GLN A 111 -9.35 6.83 6.57
CA GLN A 111 -9.44 7.80 7.66
C GLN A 111 -8.25 7.75 8.62
N ASN A 112 -7.61 6.61 8.81
CA ASN A 112 -6.56 6.46 9.83
C ASN A 112 -5.17 6.23 9.26
N ASP A 113 -5.05 5.56 8.12
CA ASP A 113 -3.78 5.02 7.63
C ASP A 113 -3.30 5.69 6.33
N LEU A 114 -4.06 6.63 5.74
CA LEU A 114 -3.66 7.30 4.50
C LEU A 114 -2.29 8.02 4.61
N SER A 115 -1.94 8.55 5.78
CA SER A 115 -0.62 9.15 6.03
C SER A 115 0.52 8.14 5.95
N ASP A 116 0.27 6.88 6.31
CA ASP A 116 1.26 5.81 6.20
C ASP A 116 1.47 5.46 4.73
N LEU A 117 0.40 5.40 3.93
CA LEU A 117 0.46 5.22 2.47
C LEU A 117 1.27 6.36 1.81
N GLU A 118 1.00 7.61 2.17
CA GLU A 118 1.76 8.78 1.68
C GLU A 118 3.24 8.72 2.08
N THR A 119 3.51 8.31 3.32
CA THR A 119 4.88 8.17 3.83
C THR A 119 5.64 7.12 3.05
N PHE A 120 5.01 5.98 2.76
CA PHE A 120 5.65 4.96 1.97
C PHE A 120 5.84 5.40 0.51
N SER A 121 4.88 6.10 -0.09
CA SER A 121 5.03 6.68 -1.44
C SER A 121 6.29 7.55 -1.56
N ARG A 122 6.60 8.37 -0.54
CA ARG A 122 7.85 9.14 -0.51
C ARG A 122 9.09 8.25 -0.48
N HIS A 123 9.09 7.18 0.33
CA HIS A 123 10.19 6.22 0.36
C HIS A 123 10.36 5.51 -0.98
N ALA A 124 9.26 5.02 -1.57
CA ALA A 124 9.27 4.34 -2.86
C ALA A 124 9.88 5.19 -3.99
N LYS A 125 9.62 6.51 -3.99
CA LYS A 125 10.24 7.46 -4.92
C LYS A 125 11.76 7.54 -4.75
N LEU A 126 12.23 7.62 -3.50
CA LEU A 126 13.66 7.64 -3.19
C LEU A 126 14.34 6.34 -3.63
N LEU A 127 13.68 5.20 -3.40
CA LEU A 127 14.19 3.89 -3.81
C LEU A 127 14.34 3.76 -5.33
N LEU A 128 13.37 4.24 -6.11
CA LEU A 128 13.47 4.23 -7.57
C LEU A 128 14.61 5.13 -8.06
N ALA A 129 14.78 6.31 -7.47
CA ALA A 129 15.84 7.26 -7.86
C ALA A 129 17.26 6.73 -7.62
N GLN A 130 17.44 5.83 -6.64
CA GLN A 130 18.74 5.21 -6.33
C GLN A 130 19.06 4.00 -7.21
N THR A 131 18.14 3.60 -8.09
CA THR A 131 18.27 2.37 -8.86
C THR A 131 18.20 2.57 -10.38
N LEU A 132 18.15 3.83 -10.82
CA LEU A 132 18.44 4.32 -12.17
C LEU A 132 19.88 4.83 -12.22
#